data_AF-A0A529NWN8-F1
#
_entry.id   AF-A0A529NWN8-F1
#
_cell.length_a   1.000
_cell.length_b   1.000
_cell.length_c   1.000
_cell.angle_alpha   90.00
_cell.angle_beta   90.00
_cell.angle_gamma   90.00
#
_symmetry.space_group_name_H-M   'P 1'
#
loop_
_entity.id
_entity.type
_entity.pdbx_description
1 polymer ?
#
loop_
_entity_poly.entity_id
_entity_poly.type
_entity_poly.pdbx_seq_one_letter_code
_entity_poly.pdbx_strand_id
1 'polypeptide(L)' 'SVEGLTLRNVVTGEVTRLKVDGVFVAIGHATAVELFVGKLKQKPNGYLWTAPDSTRTDVPGVFAAGDVTDDIYRQAVTA' A
#
# COMPACT_ATOMS: atom_id res chain seq x y z
N SER A 1 17.13 -16.43 -2.96
CA SER A 1 17.79 -16.16 -1.67
C SER A 1 18.33 -14.74 -1.71
N VAL A 2 18.35 -14.04 -0.58
CA VAL A 2 19.06 -12.76 -0.47
C VAL A 2 20.51 -13.07 -0.06
N GLU A 3 21.49 -12.45 -0.71
CA GLU A 3 22.91 -12.61 -0.38
C GLU A 3 23.44 -11.55 0.60
N GLY A 4 22.63 -10.52 0.85
CA GLY A 4 22.92 -9.37 1.70
C GLY A 4 22.35 -8.07 1.12
N LEU A 5 22.59 -6.96 1.82
CA LEU A 5 22.20 -5.61 1.46
C LEU A 5 23.43 -4.74 1.24
N THR A 6 23.38 -3.87 0.24
CA THR A 6 24.31 -2.74 0.12
C THR A 6 23.61 -1.51 0.66
N LEU A 7 24.18 -0.92 1.71
CA LEU A 7 23.61 0.24 2.41
C LEU A 7 24.46 1.48 2.11
N ARG A 8 23.81 2.63 2.00
CA ARG A 8 24.47 3.93 1.93
C ARG A 8 24.05 4.76 3.14
N ASN A 9 25.03 5.24 3.91
CA ASN A 9 24.77 6.22 4.95
C ASN A 9 24.42 7.56 4.28
N VAL A 10 23.23 8.09 4.58
CA VAL A 10 22.72 9.33 3.96
C VAL A 10 23.42 10.61 4.45
N VAL A 11 24.16 10.55 5.56
CA VAL A 11 24.90 11.69 6.13
C VAL A 11 26.35 11.70 5.66
N THR A 12 27.03 10.55 5.74
CA THR A 12 28.47 10.44 5.42
C THR A 12 28.74 10.02 3.98
N GLY A 13 27.75 9.44 3.29
CA GLY A 13 27.90 8.87 1.95
C GLY A 13 28.58 7.50 1.91
N GLU A 14 29.06 6.99 3.05
CA GLU A 14 29.73 5.70 3.16
C GLU A 14 28.84 4.55 2.68
N VAL A 15 29.43 3.60 1.96
CA VAL A 15 28.76 2.41 1.45
C VAL A 15 29.25 1.19 2.20
N THR A 16 28.33 0.41 2.77
CA THR A 16 28.63 -0.80 3.53
C THR A 16 27.84 -1.99 3.01
N ARG A 17 28.37 -3.20 3.22
CA ARG A 17 27.69 -4.46 2.91
C ARG A 17 27.21 -5.12 4.19
N LEU A 18 25.92 -5.38 4.29
CA LEU A 18 25.28 -6.04 5.41
C LEU A 18 24.86 -7.46 4.99
N LYS A 19 25.43 -8.49 5.62
CA LYS A 19 25.09 -9.89 5.33
C LYS A 19 23.78 -10.26 6.03
N VAL A 20 22.75 -10.61 5.26
CA VAL A 20 21.42 -11.03 5.74
C VAL A 20 20.82 -12.02 4.75
N ASP A 21 19.96 -12.92 5.25
CA ASP A 21 19.31 -13.96 4.44
C ASP A 21 17.91 -13.55 3.94
N GLY A 22 17.36 -12.43 4.42
CA GLY A 22 16.04 -11.92 4.05
C GLY A 22 15.87 -10.42 4.25
N VAL A 23 14.97 -9.81 3.47
CA VAL A 23 14.67 -8.37 3.48
C VAL A 23 13.17 -8.17 3.38
N PHE A 24 12.62 -7.34 4.25
CA PHE A 24 11.20 -6.99 4.28
C PHE A 24 11.05 -5.48 4.11
N VAL A 25 10.34 -5.06 3.06
CA VAL A 25 10.12 -3.65 2.74
C VAL A 25 8.81 -3.18 3.36
N ALA A 26 8.90 -2.30 4.37
CA ALA A 26 7.75 -1.82 5.15
C ALA A 26 7.57 -0.30 5.05
N ILE A 27 7.55 0.24 3.82
CA ILE A 27 7.48 1.69 3.54
C ILE A 27 6.05 2.22 3.26
N GLY A 28 5.03 1.40 3.51
CA GLY A 28 3.64 1.69 3.14
C GLY A 28 3.23 1.00 1.83
N HIS A 29 2.03 1.29 1.33
CA HIS A 29 1.52 0.77 0.06
C HIS A 29 1.03 1.93 -0.80
N ALA A 30 1.36 1.90 -2.08
CA ALA A 30 0.74 2.79 -3.07
C ALA A 30 -0.49 2.08 -3.62
N THR A 31 -1.68 2.53 -3.24
CA THR A 31 -2.94 1.99 -3.74
C THR A 31 -3.10 2.37 -5.22
N ALA A 32 -3.58 1.44 -6.06
CA ALA A 32 -3.82 1.68 -7.48
C ALA A 32 -5.09 2.51 -7.74
N VAL A 33 -5.20 3.68 -7.10
CA VAL A 33 -6.38 4.56 -7.13
C VAL A 33 -6.27 5.73 -8.08
N GLU A 34 -5.10 5.90 -8.72
CA GLU A 34 -4.78 7.08 -9.52
C GLU A 34 -5.82 7.34 -10.63
N LEU A 35 -6.33 6.28 -11.24
CA LEU A 35 -7.39 6.34 -12.28
C LEU A 35 -8.72 6.95 -11.78
N PHE A 36 -8.95 6.93 -10.47
CA PHE A 36 -10.22 7.29 -9.82
C PHE A 36 -10.16 8.62 -9.06
N VAL A 37 -9.00 9.31 -9.06
CA VAL A 37 -8.85 10.62 -8.42
C VAL A 37 -9.87 11.61 -9.00
N GLY A 38 -10.62 12.26 -8.11
CA GLY A 38 -11.70 13.19 -8.47
C GLY A 38 -12.97 12.56 -9.03
N LYS A 39 -13.04 11.23 -9.16
CA LYS A 39 -14.21 10.49 -9.68
C LYS A 39 -14.92 9.68 -8.60
N LEU A 40 -14.15 9.09 -7.68
CA LEU A 40 -14.67 8.36 -6.54
C LEU A 40 -14.13 8.98 -5.25
N LYS A 41 -14.94 8.94 -4.19
CA LYS A 41 -14.52 9.43 -2.88
C LYS A 41 -13.34 8.62 -2.34
N GLN A 42 -12.34 9.33 -1.82
CA GLN A 42 -11.15 8.74 -1.21
C GLN A 42 -11.09 9.06 0.29
N LYS A 43 -10.47 8.16 1.06
CA LYS A 43 -10.04 8.40 2.43
C LYS A 43 -8.83 9.35 2.42
N PRO A 44 -8.54 10.06 3.54
CA PRO A 44 -7.38 10.95 3.63
C PRO A 44 -6.02 10.29 3.36
N ASN A 45 -5.92 8.97 3.54
CA ASN A 45 -4.71 8.18 3.30
C ASN A 45 -4.61 7.60 1.87
N GLY A 46 -5.48 8.01 0.94
CA GLY A 46 -5.41 7.62 -0.47
C GLY A 46 -6.10 6.29 -0.82
N TYR A 47 -6.82 5.66 0.10
CA TYR A 47 -7.66 4.49 -0.18
C TYR A 47 -9.03 4.91 -0.72
N LEU A 48 -9.70 4.06 -1.49
CA LEU A 48 -11.09 4.30 -1.86
C LEU A 48 -11.99 4.20 -0.62
N TRP A 49 -12.94 5.11 -0.52
CA TRP A 49 -13.96 5.04 0.53
C TRP A 49 -15.10 4.12 0.10
N THR A 50 -15.56 3.28 1.02
CA THR A 50 -16.82 2.54 0.90
C THR A 50 -17.70 2.81 2.11
N ALA A 51 -19.00 2.58 1.97
CA ALA A 51 -19.93 2.61 3.08
C ALA A 51 -19.54 1.55 4.15
N PRO A 52 -19.81 1.80 5.45
CA PRO A 52 -19.51 0.85 6.51
C PRO A 52 -20.09 -0.54 6.20
N ASP A 53 -19.28 -1.58 6.42
CA ASP A 53 -19.62 -2.98 6.20
C ASP A 53 -20.19 -3.28 4.80
N SER A 54 -19.70 -2.56 3.78
CA SER A 54 -20.18 -2.65 2.40
C SER A 54 -19.07 -2.38 1.38
N THR A 55 -19.27 -2.84 0.14
CA THR A 55 -18.42 -2.53 -1.02
C THR A 55 -18.89 -1.30 -1.80
N ARG A 56 -20.00 -0.69 -1.39
CA ARG A 56 -20.64 0.43 -2.11
C ARG A 56 -19.81 1.71 -1.97
N THR A 57 -19.48 2.33 -3.10
CA THR A 57 -18.84 3.65 -3.16
C THR A 57 -19.86 4.79 -3.04
N ASP A 58 -19.43 6.04 -3.22
CA ASP A 58 -20.32 7.20 -3.30
C ASP A 58 -21.07 7.31 -4.64
N VAL A 59 -20.65 6.56 -5.67
CA VAL A 59 -21.29 6.54 -6.99
C VAL A 59 -22.16 5.28 -7.14
N PRO A 60 -23.48 5.42 -7.36
CA PRO A 60 -24.36 4.27 -7.58
C PRO A 60 -23.92 3.39 -8.75
N GLY A 61 -23.87 2.07 -8.53
CA GLY A 61 -23.43 1.10 -9.52
C GLY A 61 -21.91 0.90 -9.57
N VAL A 62 -21.12 1.65 -8.79
CA VAL A 62 -19.68 1.46 -8.66
C VAL A 62 -19.35 0.89 -7.27
N PHE A 63 -18.57 -0.20 -7.26
CA PHE A 63 -18.18 -0.93 -6.06
C PHE A 63 -16.65 -1.04 -5.99
N ALA A 64 -16.10 -1.11 -4.78
CA ALA A 64 -14.69 -1.32 -4.53
C ALA A 64 -14.48 -2.37 -3.43
N ALA A 65 -13.43 -3.19 -3.56
CA ALA A 65 -13.09 -4.28 -2.65
C ALA A 65 -11.57 -4.54 -2.67
N GLY A 66 -11.07 -5.25 -1.66
CA GLY A 66 -9.65 -5.57 -1.53
C GLY A 66 -8.80 -4.44 -0.96
N ASP A 67 -7.49 -4.57 -1.15
CA ASP A 67 -6.45 -3.65 -0.66
C ASP A 67 -6.62 -2.21 -1.16
N VAL A 68 -7.48 -1.94 -2.15
CA VAL A 68 -7.80 -0.57 -2.58
C VAL A 68 -8.74 0.15 -1.59
N THR A 69 -9.47 -0.61 -0.77
CA THR A 69 -10.41 -0.11 0.27
C THR A 69 -9.95 -0.41 1.69
N ASP A 70 -9.19 -1.48 1.89
CA ASP A 70 -8.76 -1.98 3.19
C ASP A 70 -7.36 -1.50 3.56
N ASP A 71 -7.31 -0.48 4.41
CA ASP A 71 -6.08 0.06 4.96
C ASP A 71 -5.60 -0.67 6.22
N ILE A 72 -6.36 -1.65 6.73
CA ILE A 72 -6.18 -2.29 8.04
C ILE A 72 -5.63 -3.72 7.91
N TYR A 73 -6.28 -4.62 7.17
CA TYR A 73 -5.96 -6.06 7.23
C TYR A 73 -5.03 -6.53 6.11
N ARG A 74 -5.31 -6.16 4.85
CA ARG A 74 -4.47 -6.49 3.66
C ARG A 74 -4.07 -7.97 3.60
N GLN A 75 -5.03 -8.86 3.87
CA GLN A 75 -4.86 -10.30 3.76
C GLN A 75 -5.67 -10.81 2.57
N ALA A 76 -5.17 -11.85 1.89
CA ALA A 76 -5.91 -12.45 0.77
C ALA A 76 -7.32 -12.94 1.14
N VAL A 77 -7.57 -13.29 2.41
CA VAL A 77 -8.90 -13.71 2.90
C VAL A 77 -9.85 -12.54 3.17
N THR A 78 -9.31 -11.33 3.36
CA THR A 78 -10.12 -10.12 3.56
C THR A 78 -10.32 -9.32 2.27
N ALA A 79 -9.66 -9.75 1.18
CA ALA A 79 -9.67 -9.06 -0.11
C ALA A 79 -10.84 -9.46 -1.01
#